data_AF-Q6BL37-F1
#
_entry.id   AF-Q6BL37-F1
#
_cell.length_a   1.000
_cell.length_b   1.000
_cell.length_c   1.000
_cell.angle_alpha   90.00
_cell.angle_beta   90.00
_cell.angle_gamma   90.00
#
_symmetry.space_group_name_H-M   'P 1'
#
loop_
_entity.id
_entity.type
_entity.pdbx_description
1 polymer ?
#
loop_
_entity_poly.entity_id
_entity_poly.type
_entity_poly.pdbx_seq_one_letter_code
_entity_poly.pdbx_strand_id
1 'polypeptide(L)'
;MAPPTMIETSVRHEFSPIVTEDRVVRMSSDAQNSDVKFADWDKFKFTPIRESTVSRAMTSRYFADLDKYAESDVVIIGAGSAGLSAAYILAKNRPELKIAIIEAGVSPGGGCWLGGQLFSAMILRKPAHLFLEELGLEYEDEGDYVVVKHAAFFMSTLLSKVLSFPNVKLFNATAVEDLITRRDETTGDLRICGVVTNWTLVSLNHDTQSCMDPNTINANVILSASGHDGPFGAGSAKRLDKLGCIELGHMRGLDMNSAEDAIVKGTREVTPGLVVTGMELAEVDGSNRMGPTFGAMALSGVKAAEAVLNVYDLRKKQNNP
;
A
#
# COMPACT_ATOMS: atom_id res chain seq x y z
N MET A 1 33.61 -4.92 41.27
CA MET A 1 33.42 -5.60 39.97
C MET A 1 32.03 -6.22 39.97
N ALA A 2 31.10 -5.64 39.23
CA ALA A 2 29.79 -6.25 39.01
C ALA A 2 29.93 -7.37 37.96
N PRO A 3 29.23 -8.50 38.09
CA PRO A 3 29.31 -9.57 37.10
C PRO A 3 28.66 -9.13 35.78
N PRO A 4 29.12 -9.65 34.62
CA PRO A 4 28.54 -9.28 33.34
C PRO A 4 27.12 -9.81 33.23
N THR A 5 26.16 -8.91 32.99
CA THR A 5 24.79 -9.27 32.63
C THR A 5 24.82 -10.04 31.32
N MET A 6 24.38 -11.31 31.36
CA MET A 6 24.20 -12.10 30.14
C MET A 6 23.22 -11.36 29.21
N ILE A 7 23.69 -11.03 28.02
CA ILE A 7 22.83 -10.63 26.91
C ILE A 7 22.20 -11.93 26.41
N GLU A 8 20.94 -12.16 26.77
CA GLU A 8 20.13 -13.22 26.15
C GLU A 8 20.09 -12.95 24.64
N THR A 9 20.71 -13.85 23.88
CA THR A 9 20.64 -13.87 22.42
C THR A 9 19.19 -13.98 21.98
N SER A 10 18.80 -13.12 21.03
CA SER A 10 17.45 -13.07 20.48
C SER A 10 17.03 -14.42 19.90
N VAL A 11 15.94 -14.97 20.46
CA VAL A 11 15.27 -16.13 19.88
C VAL A 11 14.68 -15.72 18.54
N ARG A 12 15.23 -16.24 17.44
CA ARG A 12 14.58 -16.23 16.13
C ARG A 12 13.33 -17.09 16.23
N HIS A 13 12.16 -16.48 16.28
CA HIS A 13 10.90 -17.20 16.16
C HIS A 13 10.65 -17.51 14.68
N GLU A 14 10.99 -18.73 14.27
CA GLU A 14 10.38 -19.34 13.09
C GLU A 14 8.89 -19.59 13.39
N PHE A 15 8.03 -19.25 12.44
CA PHE A 15 6.60 -19.57 12.49
C PHE A 15 6.46 -21.10 12.42
N SER A 16 6.37 -21.76 13.57
CA SER A 16 5.98 -23.16 13.67
C SER A 16 4.44 -23.26 13.76
N PRO A 17 3.80 -24.18 13.02
CA PRO A 17 2.37 -24.43 13.17
C PRO A 17 2.07 -24.95 14.58
N ILE A 18 0.98 -24.44 15.15
CA ILE A 18 0.58 -24.66 16.55
C ILE A 18 0.21 -26.13 16.79
N VAL A 19 0.85 -26.72 17.81
CA VAL A 19 0.45 -27.99 18.44
C VAL A 19 -0.99 -27.84 18.96
N THR A 20 -1.88 -28.74 18.54
CA THR A 20 -3.29 -28.72 18.91
C THR A 20 -3.48 -29.03 20.39
N GLU A 21 -3.62 -28.00 21.22
CA GLU A 21 -4.31 -28.11 22.50
C GLU A 21 -5.80 -28.44 22.27
N ASP A 22 -6.46 -29.05 23.27
CA ASP A 22 -7.90 -29.28 23.25
C ASP A 22 -8.65 -27.96 22.97
N ARG A 23 -9.41 -27.92 21.87
CA ARG A 23 -10.08 -26.69 21.41
C ARG A 23 -11.17 -26.29 22.41
N VAL A 24 -10.88 -25.29 23.24
CA VAL A 24 -11.81 -24.69 24.22
C VAL A 24 -13.02 -24.01 23.56
N VAL A 25 -12.88 -23.57 22.30
CA VAL A 25 -13.94 -22.93 21.52
C VAL A 25 -14.10 -23.63 20.17
N ARG A 26 -15.35 -23.94 19.79
CA ARG A 26 -15.75 -24.50 18.49
C ARG A 26 -16.39 -23.38 17.67
N MET A 27 -16.01 -23.24 16.39
CA MET A 27 -16.53 -22.19 15.50
C MET A 27 -17.69 -22.66 14.61
N SER A 28 -18.16 -23.90 14.81
CA SER A 28 -19.27 -24.49 14.08
C SER A 28 -20.24 -25.17 15.06
N SER A 29 -21.51 -25.24 14.67
CA SER A 29 -22.57 -25.94 15.40
C SER A 29 -23.51 -26.59 14.40
N ASP A 30 -23.78 -27.87 14.61
CA ASP A 30 -24.77 -28.63 13.83
C ASP A 30 -26.18 -28.59 14.49
N ALA A 31 -26.36 -27.76 15.52
CA ALA A 31 -27.63 -27.67 16.25
C ALA A 31 -28.71 -26.99 15.39
N GLN A 32 -29.80 -27.72 15.12
CA GLN A 32 -30.86 -27.24 14.24
C GLN A 32 -32.00 -26.46 14.92
N ASN A 33 -32.24 -26.60 16.24
CA ASN A 33 -33.35 -25.91 16.95
C ASN A 33 -33.25 -25.91 18.50
N SER A 34 -32.06 -25.76 19.09
CA SER A 34 -31.89 -25.55 20.55
C SER A 34 -30.53 -24.93 20.88
N ASP A 35 -30.38 -24.38 22.10
CA ASP A 35 -29.21 -23.71 22.67
C ASP A 35 -27.86 -24.04 21.99
N VAL A 36 -27.43 -23.15 21.09
CA VAL A 36 -26.13 -23.24 20.43
C VAL A 36 -25.04 -22.89 21.44
N LYS A 37 -24.09 -23.81 21.67
CA LYS A 37 -22.92 -23.59 22.52
C LYS A 37 -21.63 -23.75 21.74
N PHE A 38 -20.89 -22.66 21.59
CA PHE A 38 -19.55 -22.65 20.97
C PHE A 38 -18.43 -22.89 21.98
N ALA A 39 -18.67 -22.65 23.27
CA ALA A 39 -17.76 -22.95 24.37
C ALA A 39 -18.56 -23.05 25.69
N ASP A 40 -17.90 -23.58 26.72
CA ASP A 40 -18.30 -23.38 28.11
C ASP A 40 -17.74 -22.02 28.57
N TRP A 41 -18.54 -20.96 28.41
CA TRP A 41 -18.11 -19.58 28.69
C TRP A 41 -17.83 -19.32 30.18
N ASP A 42 -18.39 -20.12 31.08
CA ASP A 42 -18.12 -20.02 32.51
C ASP A 42 -16.72 -20.56 32.87
N LYS A 43 -16.18 -21.47 32.05
CA LYS A 43 -14.82 -22.01 32.19
C LYS A 43 -13.80 -21.35 31.28
N PHE A 44 -14.25 -20.53 30.33
CA PHE A 44 -13.37 -19.85 29.41
C PHE A 44 -12.45 -18.88 30.16
N LYS A 45 -11.14 -19.00 29.90
CA LYS A 45 -10.14 -18.03 30.34
C LYS A 45 -9.02 -17.95 29.33
N PHE A 46 -8.52 -16.75 29.07
CA PHE A 46 -7.25 -16.56 28.39
C PHE A 46 -6.09 -16.98 29.30
N THR A 47 -4.98 -17.36 28.70
CA THR A 47 -3.70 -17.52 29.42
C THR A 47 -3.26 -16.17 30.01
N PRO A 48 -2.75 -16.11 31.26
CA PRO A 48 -2.28 -14.87 31.86
C PRO A 48 -1.17 -14.19 31.04
N ILE A 49 -1.17 -12.86 31.01
CA ILE A 49 -0.17 -12.04 30.30
C ILE A 49 0.18 -10.79 31.13
N ARG A 50 1.42 -10.29 30.97
CA ARG A 50 1.88 -9.00 31.54
C ARG A 50 1.99 -7.95 30.45
N GLU A 51 1.60 -6.72 30.72
CA GLU A 51 1.52 -5.59 29.78
C GLU A 51 2.85 -5.34 29.04
N SER A 52 3.98 -5.42 29.76
CA SER A 52 5.31 -5.25 29.18
C SER A 52 5.64 -6.29 28.10
N THR A 53 5.02 -7.47 28.15
CA THR A 53 5.17 -8.52 27.13
C THR A 53 4.58 -8.04 25.80
N VAL A 54 3.39 -7.42 25.85
CA VAL A 54 2.70 -6.88 24.67
C VAL A 54 3.46 -5.68 24.11
N SER A 55 3.89 -4.75 24.96
CA SER A 55 4.69 -3.59 24.54
C SER A 55 5.97 -4.01 23.82
N ARG A 56 6.76 -4.91 24.41
CA ARG A 56 7.99 -5.44 23.79
C ARG A 56 7.71 -6.22 22.52
N ALA A 57 6.64 -7.02 22.47
CA ALA A 57 6.29 -7.79 21.29
C ALA A 57 5.99 -6.90 20.08
N MET A 58 5.30 -5.77 20.28
CA MET A 58 5.01 -4.82 19.22
C MET A 58 6.24 -3.99 18.83
N THR A 59 6.94 -3.40 19.79
CA THR A 59 8.09 -2.52 19.48
C THR A 59 9.24 -3.28 18.84
N SER A 60 9.59 -4.47 19.34
CA SER A 60 10.64 -5.28 18.71
C SER A 60 10.38 -5.57 17.23
N ARG A 61 9.12 -5.82 16.85
CA ARG A 61 8.73 -6.06 15.45
C ARG A 61 8.72 -4.78 14.62
N TYR A 62 8.10 -3.72 15.14
CA TYR A 62 8.01 -2.45 14.41
C TYR A 62 9.40 -1.84 14.15
N PHE A 63 10.31 -1.91 15.12
CA PHE A 63 11.68 -1.43 14.94
C PHE A 63 12.52 -2.36 14.06
N ALA A 64 12.26 -3.67 14.05
CA ALA A 64 12.87 -4.57 13.06
C ALA A 64 12.41 -4.26 11.64
N ASP A 65 11.14 -3.87 11.45
CA ASP A 65 10.63 -3.40 10.16
C ASP A 65 11.29 -2.08 9.76
N LEU A 66 11.41 -1.11 10.68
CA LEU A 66 12.10 0.16 10.41
C LEU A 66 13.56 -0.05 9.98
N ASP A 67 14.28 -0.94 10.66
CA ASP A 67 15.66 -1.29 10.29
C ASP A 67 15.74 -1.97 8.91
N LYS A 68 14.91 -3.00 8.69
CA LYS A 68 14.90 -3.77 7.43
C LYS A 68 14.54 -2.92 6.21
N TYR A 69 13.58 -2.00 6.36
CA TYR A 69 13.00 -1.22 5.26
C TYR A 69 13.54 0.21 5.16
N ALA A 70 14.42 0.66 6.05
CA ALA A 70 15.15 1.93 5.87
C ALA A 70 15.86 2.00 4.50
N GLU A 71 16.36 0.84 4.04
CA GLU A 71 16.73 0.59 2.64
C GLU A 71 15.71 -0.34 2.00
N SER A 72 14.97 0.12 1.00
CA SER A 72 13.93 -0.65 0.32
C SER A 72 14.25 -0.85 -1.17
N ASP A 73 13.69 -1.88 -1.79
CA ASP A 73 13.79 -2.05 -3.23
C ASP A 73 12.76 -1.19 -3.95
N VAL A 74 11.53 -1.24 -3.46
CA VAL A 74 10.41 -0.46 -3.97
C VAL A 74 9.68 0.19 -2.79
N VAL A 75 9.39 1.48 -2.91
CA VAL A 75 8.47 2.18 -2.02
C VAL A 75 7.19 2.50 -2.79
N ILE A 76 6.04 2.16 -2.23
CA ILE A 76 4.71 2.50 -2.77
C ILE A 76 4.08 3.56 -1.87
N ILE A 77 3.76 4.72 -2.42
CA ILE A 77 3.09 5.83 -1.72
C ILE A 77 1.59 5.72 -1.97
N GLY A 78 0.81 5.49 -0.92
CA GLY A 78 -0.64 5.32 -0.97
C GLY A 78 -1.05 3.87 -1.18
N ALA A 79 -1.72 3.30 -0.18
CA ALA A 79 -2.33 1.98 -0.19
C ALA A 79 -3.79 2.03 -0.70
N GLY A 80 -4.05 2.81 -1.75
CA GLY A 80 -5.32 2.80 -2.49
C GLY A 80 -5.43 1.60 -3.42
N SER A 81 -6.53 1.51 -4.19
CA SER A 81 -6.78 0.42 -5.13
C SER A 81 -5.65 0.23 -6.15
N ALA A 82 -5.12 1.31 -6.74
CA ALA A 82 -4.01 1.22 -7.70
C ALA A 82 -2.68 0.80 -7.04
N GLY A 83 -2.32 1.41 -5.90
CA GLY A 83 -1.10 1.09 -5.16
C GLY A 83 -1.08 -0.36 -4.65
N LEU A 84 -2.20 -0.84 -4.09
CA LEU A 84 -2.32 -2.23 -3.63
C LEU A 84 -2.39 -3.23 -4.79
N SER A 85 -2.98 -2.86 -5.93
CA SER A 85 -2.96 -3.71 -7.13
C SER A 85 -1.53 -3.87 -7.66
N ALA A 86 -0.75 -2.79 -7.69
CA ALA A 86 0.66 -2.84 -8.03
C ALA A 86 1.47 -3.66 -7.03
N ALA A 87 1.25 -3.45 -5.72
CA ALA A 87 1.91 -4.21 -4.66
C ALA A 87 1.68 -5.72 -4.81
N TYR A 88 0.44 -6.14 -5.10
CA TYR A 88 0.10 -7.54 -5.33
C TYR A 88 0.89 -8.14 -6.49
N ILE A 89 0.91 -7.47 -7.65
CA ILE A 89 1.64 -7.95 -8.83
C ILE A 89 3.15 -7.97 -8.58
N LEU A 90 3.72 -6.92 -7.98
CA LEU A 90 5.15 -6.84 -7.67
C LEU A 90 5.58 -7.94 -6.69
N ALA A 91 4.88 -8.07 -5.57
CA ALA A 91 5.24 -9.04 -4.53
C ALA A 91 5.14 -10.48 -5.02
N LYS A 92 4.10 -10.79 -5.81
CA LYS A 92 3.90 -12.12 -6.42
C LYS A 92 5.03 -12.49 -7.39
N ASN A 93 5.46 -11.55 -8.24
CA ASN A 93 6.40 -11.83 -9.33
C ASN A 93 7.88 -11.67 -8.94
N ARG A 94 8.17 -10.91 -7.87
CA ARG A 94 9.53 -10.65 -7.39
C ARG A 94 9.61 -10.82 -5.87
N PRO A 95 9.48 -12.06 -5.35
CA PRO A 95 9.44 -12.34 -3.92
C PRO A 95 10.72 -11.94 -3.17
N GLU A 96 11.82 -11.68 -3.87
CA GLU A 96 13.08 -11.22 -3.30
C GLU A 96 13.15 -9.71 -3.06
N LEU A 97 12.25 -8.91 -3.67
CA LEU A 97 12.25 -7.44 -3.50
C LEU A 97 11.61 -7.02 -2.18
N LYS A 98 12.26 -6.11 -1.44
CA LYS A 98 11.69 -5.44 -0.28
C LYS A 98 10.72 -4.33 -0.72
N ILE A 99 9.42 -4.55 -0.50
CA ILE A 99 8.36 -3.62 -0.87
C ILE A 99 7.81 -2.94 0.40
N ALA A 100 8.09 -1.65 0.57
CA ALA A 100 7.51 -0.82 1.63
C ALA A 100 6.32 -0.02 1.09
N ILE A 101 5.16 -0.15 1.72
CA ILE A 101 3.95 0.61 1.41
C ILE A 101 3.76 1.67 2.49
N ILE A 102 3.73 2.94 2.10
CA ILE A 102 3.55 4.09 3.00
C ILE A 102 2.13 4.62 2.81
N GLU A 103 1.31 4.52 3.85
CA GLU A 103 -0.10 4.91 3.82
C GLU A 103 -0.38 5.94 4.92
N ALA A 104 -0.87 7.11 4.52
CA ALA A 104 -1.14 8.20 5.45
C ALA A 104 -2.32 7.89 6.38
N GLY A 105 -3.36 7.21 5.88
CA GLY A 105 -4.48 6.79 6.69
C GLY A 105 -4.09 5.73 7.73
N VAL A 106 -4.81 5.70 8.85
CA VAL A 106 -4.77 4.53 9.76
C VAL A 106 -5.30 3.30 9.03
N SER A 107 -6.40 3.46 8.28
CA SER A 107 -6.97 2.40 7.47
C SER A 107 -6.51 2.53 6.02
N PRO A 108 -5.84 1.52 5.44
CA PRO A 108 -5.53 1.50 4.02
C PRO A 108 -6.80 1.30 3.17
N GLY A 109 -6.65 1.32 1.84
CA GLY A 109 -7.72 1.10 0.86
C GLY A 109 -8.17 2.38 0.15
N GLY A 110 -7.76 3.55 0.64
CA GLY A 110 -8.10 4.85 0.06
C GLY A 110 -9.61 5.02 -0.15
N GLY A 111 -10.02 5.47 -1.33
CA GLY A 111 -11.44 5.64 -1.69
C GLY A 111 -12.18 4.35 -2.06
N CYS A 112 -11.55 3.18 -2.03
CA CYS A 112 -12.13 1.92 -2.54
C CYS A 112 -12.91 1.13 -1.47
N TRP A 113 -13.47 1.82 -0.48
CA TRP A 113 -14.39 1.22 0.50
C TRP A 113 -15.86 1.31 0.08
N LEU A 114 -16.17 2.22 -0.84
CA LEU A 114 -17.51 2.51 -1.35
C LEU A 114 -17.47 2.67 -2.87
N GLY A 115 -18.65 2.60 -3.50
CA GLY A 115 -18.90 3.10 -4.84
C GLY A 115 -19.15 4.61 -4.84
N GLY A 116 -19.97 5.09 -5.78
CA GLY A 116 -20.38 6.49 -5.83
C GLY A 116 -21.37 6.87 -4.74
N GLN A 117 -21.28 8.11 -4.24
CA GLN A 117 -22.30 8.70 -3.35
C GLN A 117 -22.64 7.84 -2.11
N LEU A 118 -21.65 7.17 -1.53
CA LEU A 118 -21.78 6.27 -0.39
C LEU A 118 -22.53 4.95 -0.66
N PHE A 119 -22.84 4.63 -1.91
CA PHE A 119 -23.34 3.30 -2.29
C PHE A 119 -22.21 2.25 -2.24
N SER A 120 -22.58 0.97 -2.32
CA SER A 120 -21.65 -0.14 -2.07
C SER A 120 -21.04 -0.76 -3.32
N ALA A 121 -21.83 -0.92 -4.39
CA ALA A 121 -21.45 -1.68 -5.57
C ALA A 121 -20.21 -1.09 -6.26
N MET A 122 -19.29 -1.96 -6.68
CA MET A 122 -18.06 -1.58 -7.37
C MET A 122 -18.11 -2.05 -8.81
N ILE A 123 -18.11 -1.10 -9.72
CA ILE A 123 -18.17 -1.35 -11.17
C ILE A 123 -16.75 -1.40 -11.74
N LEU A 124 -16.47 -2.43 -12.54
CA LEU A 124 -15.23 -2.55 -13.30
C LEU A 124 -15.56 -2.86 -14.77
N ARG A 125 -15.16 -1.98 -15.69
CA ARG A 125 -15.25 -2.25 -17.13
C ARG A 125 -14.27 -3.34 -17.56
N LYS A 126 -14.66 -4.17 -18.54
CA LYS A 126 -13.76 -5.21 -19.09
C LYS A 126 -12.60 -4.55 -19.85
N PRO A 127 -11.37 -5.10 -19.77
CA PRO A 127 -11.01 -6.44 -19.27
C PRO A 127 -10.60 -6.50 -17.78
N ALA A 128 -10.98 -5.55 -16.92
CA ALA A 128 -10.53 -5.56 -15.52
C ALA A 128 -11.07 -6.74 -14.68
N HIS A 129 -12.13 -7.42 -15.13
CA HIS A 129 -12.61 -8.69 -14.53
C HIS A 129 -11.50 -9.76 -14.43
N LEU A 130 -10.52 -9.78 -15.33
CA LEU A 130 -9.39 -10.72 -15.26
C LEU A 130 -8.57 -10.54 -13.97
N PHE A 131 -8.50 -9.31 -13.44
CA PHE A 131 -7.86 -9.06 -12.15
C PHE A 131 -8.71 -9.54 -10.98
N LEU A 132 -10.04 -9.53 -11.10
CA LEU A 132 -10.94 -10.12 -10.10
C LEU A 132 -10.78 -11.65 -10.05
N GLU A 133 -10.67 -12.29 -11.21
CA GLU A 133 -10.41 -13.73 -11.34
C GLU A 133 -9.08 -14.13 -10.70
N GLU A 134 -8.03 -13.36 -10.95
CA GLU A 134 -6.72 -13.50 -10.31
C GLU A 134 -6.81 -13.40 -8.77
N LEU A 135 -7.69 -12.56 -8.24
CA LEU A 135 -7.96 -12.46 -6.81
C LEU A 135 -8.93 -13.53 -6.30
N GLY A 136 -9.61 -14.27 -7.18
CA GLY A 136 -10.67 -15.22 -6.82
C GLY A 136 -11.91 -14.52 -6.25
N LEU A 137 -12.23 -13.33 -6.75
CA LEU A 137 -13.41 -12.56 -6.34
C LEU A 137 -14.60 -12.86 -7.23
N GLU A 138 -15.74 -13.12 -6.60
CA GLU A 138 -17.02 -13.23 -7.30
C GLU A 138 -17.53 -11.86 -7.75
N TYR A 139 -18.15 -11.83 -8.93
CA TYR A 139 -18.75 -10.66 -9.54
C TYR A 139 -19.96 -11.06 -10.40
N GLU A 140 -20.85 -10.11 -10.63
CA GLU A 140 -21.96 -10.23 -11.58
C GLU A 140 -21.50 -9.68 -12.94
N ASP A 141 -21.69 -10.45 -14.02
CA ASP A 141 -21.31 -10.05 -15.38
C ASP A 141 -22.49 -9.37 -16.10
N GLU A 142 -22.29 -8.12 -16.52
CA GLU A 142 -23.29 -7.25 -17.15
C GLU A 142 -22.93 -6.94 -18.62
N GLY A 143 -22.10 -7.78 -19.26
CA GLY A 143 -21.67 -7.60 -20.65
C GLY A 143 -20.33 -6.88 -20.74
N ASP A 144 -20.33 -5.57 -20.94
CA ASP A 144 -19.11 -4.76 -21.12
C ASP A 144 -18.42 -4.40 -19.78
N TYR A 145 -19.08 -4.68 -18.66
CA TYR A 145 -18.59 -4.43 -17.32
C TYR A 145 -19.06 -5.54 -16.36
N VAL A 146 -18.45 -5.55 -15.18
CA VAL A 146 -18.79 -6.46 -14.08
C VAL A 146 -19.03 -5.66 -12.80
N VAL A 147 -19.81 -6.24 -11.89
CA VAL A 147 -20.17 -5.62 -10.61
C VAL A 147 -19.73 -6.51 -9.46
N VAL A 148 -18.82 -6.01 -8.62
CA VAL A 148 -18.54 -6.63 -7.32
C VAL A 148 -19.57 -6.11 -6.32
N LYS A 149 -20.21 -7.02 -5.60
CA LYS A 149 -21.31 -6.74 -4.65
C LYS A 149 -21.02 -5.58 -3.68
N HIS A 150 -19.75 -5.42 -3.29
CA HIS A 150 -19.32 -4.33 -2.43
C HIS A 150 -17.84 -4.00 -2.69
N ALA A 151 -17.51 -2.71 -2.84
CA ALA A 151 -16.12 -2.23 -2.97
C ALA A 151 -15.19 -2.75 -1.85
N ALA A 152 -15.68 -2.75 -0.60
CA ALA A 152 -14.99 -3.34 0.54
C ALA A 152 -14.62 -4.83 0.37
N PHE A 153 -15.42 -5.62 -0.37
CA PHE A 153 -15.10 -7.03 -0.64
C PHE A 153 -13.88 -7.16 -1.54
N PHE A 154 -13.80 -6.35 -2.59
CA PHE A 154 -12.59 -6.24 -3.41
C PHE A 154 -11.41 -5.76 -2.57
N MET A 155 -11.58 -4.66 -1.85
CA MET A 155 -10.46 -3.97 -1.21
C MET A 155 -9.87 -4.78 -0.05
N SER A 156 -10.70 -5.37 0.80
CA SER A 156 -10.25 -6.23 1.89
C SER A 156 -9.58 -7.52 1.41
N THR A 157 -10.08 -8.12 0.32
CA THR A 157 -9.47 -9.33 -0.28
C THR A 157 -8.09 -9.02 -0.86
N LEU A 158 -7.98 -7.94 -1.65
CA LEU A 158 -6.69 -7.51 -2.20
C LEU A 158 -5.70 -7.16 -1.07
N LEU A 159 -6.13 -6.39 -0.07
CA LEU A 159 -5.30 -6.05 1.08
C LEU A 159 -4.82 -7.30 1.84
N SER A 160 -5.72 -8.27 2.10
CA SER A 160 -5.36 -9.51 2.79
C SER A 160 -4.31 -10.31 2.02
N LYS A 161 -4.43 -10.39 0.69
CA LYS A 161 -3.44 -11.09 -0.15
C LYS A 161 -2.11 -10.34 -0.16
N VAL A 162 -2.13 -9.01 -0.31
CA VAL A 162 -0.91 -8.19 -0.27
C VAL A 162 -0.16 -8.35 1.06
N LEU A 163 -0.87 -8.28 2.19
CA LEU A 163 -0.27 -8.42 3.52
C LEU A 163 0.20 -9.85 3.85
N SER A 164 -0.21 -10.85 3.06
CA SER A 164 0.25 -12.23 3.22
C SER A 164 1.64 -12.49 2.62
N PHE A 165 2.14 -11.57 1.78
CA PHE A 165 3.47 -11.71 1.19
C PHE A 165 4.58 -11.38 2.21
N PRO A 166 5.62 -12.24 2.35
CA PRO A 166 6.67 -12.07 3.36
C PRO A 166 7.62 -10.90 3.07
N ASN A 167 7.60 -10.36 1.85
CA ASN A 167 8.46 -9.29 1.38
C ASN A 167 7.75 -7.92 1.34
N VAL A 168 6.48 -7.85 1.75
CA VAL A 168 5.70 -6.61 1.84
C VAL A 168 5.62 -6.13 3.29
N LYS A 169 5.79 -4.82 3.48
CA LYS A 169 5.50 -4.14 4.74
C LYS A 169 4.58 -2.95 4.51
N LEU A 170 3.48 -2.90 5.26
CA LEU A 170 2.61 -1.74 5.34
C LEU A 170 2.98 -0.87 6.54
N PHE A 171 3.36 0.38 6.28
CA PHE A 171 3.49 1.47 7.24
C PHE A 171 2.30 2.41 7.07
N ASN A 172 1.16 2.04 7.67
CA ASN A 172 -0.01 2.89 7.79
C ASN A 172 0.18 3.96 8.89
N ALA A 173 -0.68 4.97 8.91
CA ALA A 173 -0.54 6.18 9.74
C ALA A 173 0.78 6.94 9.52
N THR A 174 1.41 6.75 8.37
CA THR A 174 2.71 7.33 8.00
C THR A 174 2.54 8.09 6.69
N ALA A 175 2.78 9.39 6.69
CA ALA A 175 2.70 10.22 5.49
C ALA A 175 4.07 10.38 4.83
N VAL A 176 4.08 10.55 3.51
CA VAL A 176 5.23 11.06 2.77
C VAL A 176 5.09 12.57 2.66
N GLU A 177 6.09 13.31 3.16
CA GLU A 177 6.12 14.77 3.16
C GLU A 177 7.00 15.33 2.05
N ASP A 178 8.02 14.57 1.63
CA ASP A 178 8.96 14.96 0.59
C ASP A 178 9.60 13.72 -0.09
N LEU A 179 10.38 13.95 -1.13
CA LEU A 179 11.10 12.96 -1.91
C LEU A 179 12.60 13.11 -1.68
N ILE A 180 13.32 11.99 -1.54
CA ILE A 180 14.79 12.01 -1.51
C ILE A 180 15.28 12.09 -2.96
N THR A 181 16.10 13.10 -3.26
CA THR A 181 16.58 13.37 -4.63
C THR A 181 18.09 13.19 -4.76
N ARG A 182 18.54 12.86 -5.97
CA ARG A 182 19.94 12.90 -6.41
C ARG A 182 20.01 13.54 -7.78
N ARG A 183 21.11 14.23 -8.07
CA ARG A 183 21.37 14.77 -9.41
C ARG A 183 22.35 13.85 -10.11
N ASP A 184 22.06 13.46 -11.34
CA ASP A 184 23.02 12.77 -12.19
C ASP A 184 24.16 13.75 -12.54
N GLU A 185 25.41 13.39 -12.25
CA GLU A 185 26.55 14.27 -12.48
C GLU A 185 26.85 14.48 -13.97
N THR A 186 26.40 13.56 -14.83
CA THR A 186 26.63 13.60 -16.28
C THR A 186 25.53 14.36 -17.00
N THR A 187 24.26 14.01 -16.74
CA THR A 187 23.12 14.65 -17.43
C THR A 187 22.61 15.88 -16.72
N GLY A 188 22.88 16.02 -15.43
CA GLY A 188 22.31 17.05 -14.58
C GLY A 188 20.86 16.78 -14.18
N ASP A 189 20.26 15.66 -14.59
CA ASP A 189 18.85 15.36 -14.32
C ASP A 189 18.62 15.02 -12.84
N LEU A 190 17.45 15.42 -12.34
CA LEU A 190 17.01 15.04 -11.00
C LEU A 190 16.43 13.63 -11.03
N ARG A 191 16.82 12.82 -10.04
CA ARG A 191 16.37 11.44 -9.85
C ARG A 191 15.82 11.28 -8.45
N ILE A 192 14.72 10.54 -8.33
CA ILE A 192 14.10 10.19 -7.05
C ILE A 192 14.71 8.87 -6.55
N CYS A 193 15.04 8.79 -5.26
CA CYS A 193 15.75 7.66 -4.65
C CYS A 193 15.33 7.36 -3.20
N GLY A 194 14.18 7.90 -2.79
CA GLY A 194 13.56 7.56 -1.52
C GLY A 194 12.44 8.52 -1.18
N VAL A 195 11.90 8.37 0.01
CA VAL A 195 10.83 9.18 0.56
C VAL A 195 11.20 9.73 1.93
N VAL A 196 10.69 10.92 2.23
CA VAL A 196 10.77 11.56 3.54
C VAL A 196 9.44 11.31 4.23
N THR A 197 9.46 10.63 5.38
CA THR A 197 8.28 10.12 6.05
C THR A 197 8.10 10.73 7.43
N ASN A 198 6.87 10.92 7.86
CA ASN A 198 6.57 11.19 9.26
C ASN A 198 5.26 10.51 9.66
N TRP A 199 4.96 10.49 10.95
CA TRP A 199 3.61 10.16 11.39
C TRP A 199 2.63 11.15 10.77
N THR A 200 1.52 10.68 10.22
CA THR A 200 0.57 11.55 9.53
C THR A 200 0.04 12.67 10.42
N LEU A 201 -0.15 12.40 11.72
CA LEU A 201 -0.56 13.42 12.67
C LEU A 201 0.51 14.50 12.88
N VAL A 202 1.80 14.16 12.79
CA VAL A 202 2.89 15.16 12.82
C VAL A 202 2.81 16.02 11.55
N SER A 203 2.69 15.39 10.38
CA SER A 203 2.59 16.08 9.09
C SER A 203 1.45 17.08 8.99
N LEU A 204 0.31 16.77 9.60
CA LEU A 204 -0.86 17.65 9.60
C LEU A 204 -0.76 18.79 10.63
N ASN A 205 0.26 18.82 11.48
CA ASN A 205 0.34 19.68 12.66
C ASN A 205 1.70 20.37 12.84
N HIS A 206 2.48 20.54 11.76
CA HIS A 206 3.79 21.23 11.77
C HIS A 206 3.75 22.64 12.39
N ASP A 207 2.63 23.35 12.26
CA ASP A 207 2.48 24.72 12.79
C ASP A 207 2.03 24.79 14.25
N THR A 208 1.79 23.63 14.90
CA THR A 208 1.18 23.59 16.25
C THR A 208 2.15 23.22 17.36
N GLN A 209 3.39 22.87 17.02
CA GLN A 209 4.43 22.42 17.96
C GLN A 209 5.79 22.99 17.56
N SER A 210 6.83 22.68 18.35
CA SER A 210 8.21 22.83 17.86
C SER A 210 8.45 21.94 16.64
N CYS A 211 9.47 22.25 15.84
CA CYS A 211 9.83 21.47 14.66
C CYS A 211 10.01 19.98 15.02
N MET A 212 9.34 19.10 14.27
CA MET A 212 9.38 17.64 14.44
C MET A 212 9.93 17.04 13.15
N ASP A 213 11.25 16.91 13.09
CA ASP A 213 11.93 16.45 11.88
C ASP A 213 11.40 15.08 11.41
N PRO A 214 11.36 14.87 10.09
CA PRO A 214 10.91 13.61 9.50
C PRO A 214 11.99 12.52 9.61
N ASN A 215 11.60 11.30 9.29
CA ASN A 215 12.48 10.16 9.02
C ASN A 215 12.59 9.91 7.50
N THR A 216 13.40 8.94 7.09
CA THR A 216 13.70 8.69 5.66
C THR A 216 13.73 7.21 5.32
N ILE A 217 13.32 6.90 4.10
CA ILE A 217 13.43 5.56 3.50
C ILE A 217 14.07 5.70 2.11
N ASN A 218 15.23 5.08 1.93
CA ASN A 218 15.91 4.97 0.63
C ASN A 218 15.23 3.88 -0.21
N ALA A 219 15.14 4.10 -1.53
CA ALA A 219 14.54 3.14 -2.45
C ALA A 219 15.11 3.21 -3.87
N ASN A 220 15.14 2.06 -4.54
CA ASN A 220 15.55 2.00 -5.94
C ASN A 220 14.51 2.59 -6.87
N VAL A 221 13.24 2.27 -6.65
CA VAL A 221 12.12 2.82 -7.41
C VAL A 221 10.98 3.20 -6.46
N ILE A 222 10.40 4.37 -6.68
CA ILE A 222 9.22 4.84 -5.96
C ILE A 222 8.04 4.70 -6.91
N LEU A 223 6.95 4.15 -6.41
CA LEU A 223 5.65 4.11 -7.07
C LEU A 223 4.68 5.03 -6.30
N SER A 224 4.27 6.13 -6.90
CA SER A 224 3.27 7.02 -6.32
C SER A 224 1.87 6.69 -6.84
N ALA A 225 0.97 6.41 -5.91
CA ALA A 225 -0.43 6.09 -6.13
C ALA A 225 -1.32 6.84 -5.12
N SER A 226 -0.98 8.10 -4.78
CA SER A 226 -1.62 8.85 -3.68
C SER A 226 -3.00 9.41 -4.03
N GLY A 227 -3.59 9.01 -5.16
CA GLY A 227 -4.85 9.55 -5.66
C GLY A 227 -4.76 11.03 -6.03
N HIS A 228 -5.91 11.68 -6.19
CA HIS A 228 -6.00 13.08 -6.62
C HIS A 228 -6.50 14.04 -5.53
N ASP A 229 -7.10 13.52 -4.45
CA ASP A 229 -7.82 14.32 -3.44
C ASP A 229 -7.30 14.06 -2.03
N GLY A 230 -7.77 14.85 -1.08
CA GLY A 230 -7.40 14.79 0.33
C GLY A 230 -6.09 15.50 0.65
N PRO A 231 -5.70 15.54 1.94
CA PRO A 231 -4.54 16.31 2.39
C PRO A 231 -3.21 15.93 1.71
N PHE A 232 -3.10 14.67 1.29
CA PHE A 232 -1.90 14.10 0.64
C PHE A 232 -2.13 13.72 -0.83
N GLY A 233 -3.29 14.10 -1.40
CA GLY A 233 -3.64 13.79 -2.78
C GLY A 233 -2.67 14.40 -3.77
N ALA A 234 -2.26 13.60 -4.76
CA ALA A 234 -1.25 13.93 -5.77
C ALA A 234 0.05 14.52 -5.20
N GLY A 235 0.49 14.01 -4.05
CA GLY A 235 1.62 14.56 -3.30
C GLY A 235 2.93 14.55 -4.10
N SER A 236 3.25 13.43 -4.76
CA SER A 236 4.48 13.32 -5.55
C SER A 236 4.40 14.15 -6.82
N ALA A 237 3.26 14.15 -7.52
CA ALA A 237 3.04 14.99 -8.70
C ALA A 237 3.24 16.48 -8.37
N LYS A 238 2.57 16.99 -7.32
CA LYS A 238 2.73 18.38 -6.85
C LYS A 238 4.16 18.68 -6.41
N ARG A 239 4.87 17.70 -5.84
CA ARG A 239 6.26 17.89 -5.43
C ARG A 239 7.20 17.96 -6.62
N LEU A 240 7.03 17.10 -7.63
CA LEU A 240 7.80 17.14 -8.87
C LEU A 240 7.66 18.48 -9.61
N ASP A 241 6.46 19.03 -9.65
CA ASP A 241 6.18 20.35 -10.24
C ASP A 241 6.95 21.47 -9.53
N LYS A 242 6.90 21.51 -8.18
CA LYS A 242 7.69 22.45 -7.37
C LYS A 242 9.21 22.27 -7.53
N LEU A 243 9.67 21.06 -7.85
CA LEU A 243 11.07 20.76 -8.13
C LEU A 243 11.47 21.08 -9.57
N GLY A 244 10.52 21.49 -10.43
CA GLY A 244 10.75 21.78 -11.84
C GLY A 244 11.01 20.54 -12.71
N CYS A 245 10.60 19.36 -12.25
CA CYS A 245 10.77 18.10 -12.98
C CYS A 245 9.66 17.90 -14.03
N ILE A 246 8.47 18.44 -13.77
CA ILE A 246 7.30 18.42 -14.64
C ILE A 246 6.54 19.74 -14.54
N GLU A 247 5.59 19.95 -15.44
CA GLU A 247 4.51 20.93 -15.29
C GLU A 247 3.20 20.15 -15.10
N LEU A 248 2.39 20.47 -14.09
CA LEU A 248 1.12 19.77 -13.85
C LEU A 248 0.10 20.02 -14.97
N GLY A 249 -0.46 18.95 -15.52
CA GLY A 249 -1.56 19.03 -16.49
C GLY A 249 -2.92 19.34 -15.88
N HIS A 250 -3.10 19.12 -14.57
CA HIS A 250 -4.33 19.28 -13.78
C HIS A 250 -5.52 18.42 -14.23
N MET A 251 -6.07 17.62 -13.30
CA MET A 251 -7.18 16.72 -13.60
C MET A 251 -8.40 17.46 -14.21
N ARG A 252 -8.93 16.92 -15.32
CA ARG A 252 -10.06 17.49 -16.07
C ARG A 252 -11.42 16.95 -15.58
N GLY A 253 -12.48 17.38 -16.27
CA GLY A 253 -13.86 16.93 -16.02
C GLY A 253 -14.05 15.42 -16.17
N LEU A 254 -15.24 14.94 -15.79
CA LEU A 254 -15.56 13.52 -15.82
C LEU A 254 -15.91 13.04 -17.24
N ASP A 255 -15.17 12.05 -17.73
CA ASP A 255 -15.47 11.29 -18.95
C ASP A 255 -14.84 9.89 -18.81
N MET A 256 -15.66 8.88 -18.50
CA MET A 256 -15.20 7.51 -18.21
C MET A 256 -14.48 6.85 -19.40
N ASN A 257 -14.90 7.15 -20.63
CA ASN A 257 -14.36 6.49 -21.81
C ASN A 257 -12.93 6.93 -22.09
N SER A 258 -12.66 8.24 -22.03
CA SER A 258 -11.32 8.78 -22.21
C SER A 258 -10.44 8.60 -20.96
N ALA A 259 -11.02 8.75 -19.76
CA ALA A 259 -10.28 8.70 -18.50
C ALA A 259 -9.62 7.34 -18.25
N GLU A 260 -10.40 6.25 -18.29
CA GLU A 260 -9.88 4.94 -17.88
C GLU A 260 -8.73 4.47 -18.78
N ASP A 261 -8.88 4.66 -20.09
CA ASP A 261 -7.85 4.36 -21.08
C ASP A 261 -6.60 5.21 -20.88
N ALA A 262 -6.76 6.53 -20.67
CA ALA A 262 -5.64 7.44 -20.47
C ALA A 262 -4.82 7.07 -19.23
N ILE A 263 -5.48 6.74 -18.12
CA ILE A 263 -4.79 6.39 -16.87
C ILE A 263 -4.01 5.07 -16.98
N VAL A 264 -4.62 4.04 -17.59
CA VAL A 264 -3.92 2.76 -17.78
C VAL A 264 -2.75 2.91 -18.75
N LYS A 265 -2.97 3.52 -19.92
CA LYS A 265 -1.92 3.67 -20.95
C LYS A 265 -0.82 4.64 -20.55
N GLY A 266 -1.15 5.67 -19.78
CA GLY A 266 -0.21 6.70 -19.33
C GLY A 266 0.66 6.28 -18.15
N THR A 267 0.29 5.24 -17.39
CA THR A 267 1.06 4.80 -16.22
C THR A 267 2.49 4.43 -16.60
N ARG A 268 3.46 5.15 -16.01
CA ARG A 268 4.89 5.09 -16.40
C ARG A 268 5.80 5.70 -15.34
N GLU A 269 7.11 5.57 -15.56
CA GLU A 269 8.12 6.39 -14.91
C GLU A 269 8.03 7.84 -15.44
N VAL A 270 7.59 8.77 -14.59
CA VAL A 270 7.37 10.18 -14.95
C VAL A 270 8.66 10.99 -14.78
N THR A 271 9.47 10.64 -13.80
CA THR A 271 10.79 11.21 -13.53
C THR A 271 11.70 10.04 -13.14
N PRO A 272 13.01 10.03 -13.48
CA PRO A 272 13.89 8.94 -13.12
C PRO A 272 13.74 8.52 -11.64
N GLY A 273 13.42 7.25 -11.42
CA GLY A 273 13.17 6.67 -10.10
C GLY A 273 11.73 6.80 -9.55
N LEU A 274 10.82 7.49 -10.24
CA LEU A 274 9.44 7.71 -9.80
C LEU A 274 8.42 7.32 -10.87
N VAL A 275 7.72 6.21 -10.62
CA VAL A 275 6.55 5.74 -11.37
C VAL A 275 5.29 6.35 -10.76
N VAL A 276 4.36 6.81 -11.59
CA VAL A 276 3.07 7.36 -11.16
C VAL A 276 1.93 6.56 -11.77
N THR A 277 0.92 6.25 -10.96
CA THR A 277 -0.25 5.46 -11.36
C THR A 277 -1.55 5.93 -10.72
N GLY A 278 -2.67 5.32 -11.13
CA GLY A 278 -3.99 5.65 -10.64
C GLY A 278 -4.35 7.11 -10.88
N MET A 279 -5.22 7.66 -10.04
CA MET A 279 -5.72 9.02 -10.23
C MET A 279 -4.69 10.13 -10.00
N GLU A 280 -3.55 9.85 -9.35
CA GLU A 280 -2.47 10.83 -9.26
C GLU A 280 -1.93 11.19 -10.66
N LEU A 281 -1.88 10.20 -11.57
CA LEU A 281 -1.45 10.42 -12.94
C LEU A 281 -2.38 11.39 -13.70
N ALA A 282 -3.66 11.47 -13.32
CA ALA A 282 -4.59 12.42 -13.93
C ALA A 282 -4.16 13.88 -13.69
N GLU A 283 -3.53 14.17 -12.55
CA GLU A 283 -2.99 15.49 -12.23
C GLU A 283 -1.68 15.78 -12.98
N VAL A 284 -0.86 14.74 -13.20
CA VAL A 284 0.36 14.84 -14.02
C VAL A 284 0.01 15.15 -15.47
N ASP A 285 -0.81 14.32 -16.11
CA ASP A 285 -1.05 14.37 -17.55
C ASP A 285 -2.24 15.29 -17.94
N GLY A 286 -3.01 15.76 -16.96
CA GLY A 286 -4.24 16.51 -17.21
C GLY A 286 -5.32 15.68 -17.88
N SER A 287 -5.54 14.45 -17.40
CA SER A 287 -6.55 13.55 -17.95
C SER A 287 -7.93 13.78 -17.33
N ASN A 288 -8.98 13.32 -18.01
CA ASN A 288 -10.33 13.24 -17.44
C ASN A 288 -10.35 12.30 -16.22
N ARG A 289 -11.34 12.51 -15.34
CA ARG A 289 -11.64 11.58 -14.23
C ARG A 289 -12.73 10.59 -14.62
N MET A 290 -12.74 9.40 -14.02
CA MET A 290 -13.76 8.38 -14.30
C MET A 290 -14.90 8.32 -13.26
N GLY A 291 -14.73 8.89 -12.06
CA GLY A 291 -15.75 8.80 -11.02
C GLY A 291 -15.92 7.36 -10.49
N PRO A 292 -17.15 6.84 -10.32
CA PRO A 292 -17.40 5.59 -9.59
C PRO A 292 -17.23 4.30 -10.44
N THR A 293 -16.15 4.21 -11.21
CA THR A 293 -15.71 2.97 -11.90
C THR A 293 -14.22 2.75 -11.62
N PHE A 294 -13.83 1.49 -11.44
CA PHE A 294 -12.56 1.15 -10.81
C PHE A 294 -11.65 0.27 -11.67
N GLY A 295 -12.06 -0.04 -12.91
CA GLY A 295 -11.29 -0.89 -13.82
C GLY A 295 -9.89 -0.33 -14.09
N ALA A 296 -9.81 0.98 -14.35
CA ALA A 296 -8.54 1.67 -14.54
C ALA A 296 -7.64 1.62 -13.32
N MET A 297 -8.17 1.66 -12.09
CA MET A 297 -7.32 1.63 -10.89
C MET A 297 -6.65 0.26 -10.75
N ALA A 298 -7.39 -0.83 -10.96
CA ALA A 298 -6.82 -2.17 -10.95
C ALA A 298 -5.73 -2.34 -12.04
N LEU A 299 -6.07 -2.03 -13.30
CA LEU A 299 -5.18 -2.27 -14.43
C LEU A 299 -4.01 -1.27 -14.52
N SER A 300 -4.18 -0.03 -14.06
CA SER A 300 -3.06 0.90 -13.93
C SER A 300 -2.07 0.42 -12.86
N GLY A 301 -2.53 -0.18 -11.76
CA GLY A 301 -1.65 -0.86 -10.80
C GLY A 301 -0.85 -2.01 -11.42
N VAL A 302 -1.49 -2.83 -12.28
CA VAL A 302 -0.78 -3.88 -13.04
C VAL A 302 0.29 -3.26 -13.95
N LYS A 303 -0.06 -2.22 -14.71
CA LYS A 303 0.88 -1.50 -15.58
C LYS A 303 2.01 -0.83 -14.78
N ALA A 304 1.72 -0.33 -13.59
CA ALA A 304 2.70 0.28 -12.70
C ALA A 304 3.73 -0.74 -12.23
N ALA A 305 3.29 -1.95 -11.88
CA ALA A 305 4.19 -3.04 -11.55
C ALA A 305 5.13 -3.35 -12.71
N GLU A 306 4.62 -3.46 -13.94
CA GLU A 306 5.43 -3.63 -15.14
C GLU A 306 6.45 -2.48 -15.30
N ALA A 307 6.01 -1.23 -15.17
CA ALA A 307 6.88 -0.06 -15.30
C ALA A 307 8.00 -0.06 -14.24
N VAL A 308 7.68 -0.38 -12.98
CA VAL A 308 8.66 -0.50 -11.90
C VAL A 308 9.70 -1.57 -12.22
N LEU A 309 9.28 -2.75 -12.67
CA LEU A 309 10.19 -3.85 -13.00
C LEU A 309 11.11 -3.52 -14.18
N ASN A 310 10.59 -2.84 -15.20
CA ASN A 310 11.37 -2.46 -16.38
C ASN A 310 12.51 -1.49 -16.06
N VAL A 311 12.37 -0.65 -15.04
CA VAL A 311 13.39 0.35 -14.67
C VAL A 311 14.23 -0.08 -13.46
N TYR A 312 13.80 -1.09 -12.70
CA TYR A 312 14.38 -1.46 -11.41
C TYR A 312 15.91 -1.66 -11.46
N ASP A 313 16.43 -2.49 -12.36
CA ASP A 313 17.86 -2.81 -12.38
C ASP A 313 18.72 -1.58 -12.73
N LEU A 314 18.21 -0.72 -13.63
CA LEU A 314 18.86 0.55 -13.96
C LEU A 314 18.93 1.45 -12.74
N ARG A 315 17.80 1.66 -12.04
CA ARG A 315 17.76 2.56 -10.87
C ARG A 315 18.54 2.01 -9.69
N LYS A 316 18.52 0.68 -9.49
CA LYS A 316 19.35 -0.01 -8.49
C LYS A 316 20.84 0.22 -8.73
N LYS A 317 21.30 0.10 -9.98
CA LYS A 317 22.69 0.40 -10.35
C LYS A 317 23.05 1.87 -10.09
N GLN A 318 22.14 2.79 -10.38
CA GLN A 318 22.36 4.23 -10.14
C GLN A 318 22.35 4.62 -8.65
N ASN A 319 21.74 3.81 -7.78
CA ASN A 319 21.66 4.06 -6.34
C ASN A 319 22.75 3.36 -5.52
N ASN A 320 23.43 2.37 -6.10
CA ASN A 320 24.52 1.63 -5.45
C ASN A 320 25.81 1.77 -6.30
N PRO A 321 26.41 2.97 -6.35
CA PRO A 321 27.67 3.18 -7.04
C PRO A 321 28.85 2.44 -6.39
#